data_AF-A0A151EMH5-F1
#
_entry.id   AF-A0A151EMH5-F1
#
_cell.length_a   1.000
_cell.length_b   1.000
_cell.length_c   1.000
_cell.angle_alpha   90.00
_cell.angle_beta   90.00
_cell.angle_gamma   90.00
#
_symmetry.space_group_name_H-M   'P 1'
#
loop_
_entity.id
_entity.type
_entity.pdbx_description
1 polymer ?
#
loop_
_entity_poly.entity_id
_entity_poly.type
_entity_poly.pdbx_seq_one_letter_code
_entity_poly.pdbx_strand_id
1 'polypeptide(L)'
;MNIIIFGAGAIGSIFGAMLSKKNNVLLIGRNPHISAIKKNGLKIQGKTNLNVKIRSESSLKNISFLPDLLILTVKSYDTEKAIIQIKRKISDDTIILSLQNGLDNIERISKYINSEKIIAGITTQGAFFSKPGIIKHTGTGITIIGELNNKKTKRLENIINLFNRVGIETIFSKDILKDIWIKAIINSSINPLTTLFRCKNGYLIKNPILENLLEIVCEES
;
A
#
# COMPACT_ATOMS: atom_id res chain seq x y z
N MET A 1 -8.87 -16.31 -2.39
CA MET A 1 -7.70 -16.11 -1.51
C MET A 1 -8.15 -15.45 -0.22
N ASN A 2 -7.56 -15.83 0.91
CA ASN A 2 -7.69 -15.19 2.21
C ASN A 2 -6.65 -14.07 2.32
N ILE A 3 -7.10 -12.82 2.40
CA ILE A 3 -6.22 -11.65 2.37
C ILE A 3 -6.42 -10.82 3.63
N ILE A 4 -5.33 -10.49 4.32
CA ILE A 4 -5.34 -9.46 5.36
C ILE A 4 -4.66 -8.22 4.81
N ILE A 5 -5.30 -7.06 4.99
CA ILE A 5 -4.67 -5.76 4.75
C ILE A 5 -4.42 -5.12 6.10
N PHE A 6 -3.15 -5.03 6.48
CA PHE A 6 -2.77 -4.39 7.73
C PHE A 6 -2.37 -2.95 7.48
N GLY A 7 -3.25 -2.04 7.91
CA GLY A 7 -3.15 -0.61 7.65
C GLY A 7 -4.30 -0.12 6.79
N ALA A 8 -5.53 -0.14 7.33
CA ALA A 8 -6.75 0.35 6.67
C ALA A 8 -6.80 1.90 6.55
N GLY A 9 -5.68 2.55 6.20
CA GLY A 9 -5.64 3.94 5.78
C GLY A 9 -6.21 4.12 4.36
N ALA A 10 -5.84 5.19 3.66
CA ALA A 10 -6.39 5.49 2.33
C ALA A 10 -6.09 4.39 1.30
N ILE A 11 -4.81 4.05 1.09
CA ILE A 11 -4.38 3.02 0.13
C ILE A 11 -4.91 1.64 0.52
N GLY A 12 -4.70 1.21 1.77
CA GLY A 12 -5.17 -0.09 2.25
C GLY A 12 -6.69 -0.27 2.13
N SER A 13 -7.47 0.80 2.35
CA SER A 13 -8.92 0.77 2.15
C SER A 13 -9.31 0.63 0.67
N ILE A 14 -8.64 1.32 -0.25
CA ILE A 14 -8.90 1.17 -1.71
C ILE A 14 -8.57 -0.26 -2.13
N PHE A 15 -7.38 -0.76 -1.81
CA PHE A 15 -6.97 -2.12 -2.14
C PHE A 15 -7.94 -3.15 -1.53
N GLY A 16 -8.34 -2.97 -0.27
CA GLY A 16 -9.27 -3.87 0.39
C GLY A 16 -10.64 -3.91 -0.26
N ALA A 17 -11.20 -2.74 -0.57
CA ALA A 17 -12.49 -2.65 -1.23
C ALA A 17 -12.48 -3.26 -2.65
N MET A 18 -11.38 -3.11 -3.38
CA MET A 18 -11.23 -3.70 -4.72
C MET A 18 -11.02 -5.21 -4.63
N LEU A 19 -10.11 -5.68 -3.77
CA LEU A 19 -9.82 -7.10 -3.59
C LEU A 19 -11.01 -7.88 -3.03
N SER A 20 -11.85 -7.26 -2.19
CA SER A 20 -13.02 -7.93 -1.58
C SER A 20 -14.11 -8.29 -2.60
N LYS A 21 -14.05 -7.78 -3.83
CA LYS A 21 -14.99 -8.17 -4.90
C LYS A 21 -14.92 -9.66 -5.26
N LYS A 22 -13.75 -10.28 -5.08
CA LYS A 22 -13.48 -11.67 -5.50
C LYS A 22 -12.70 -12.48 -4.46
N ASN A 23 -12.47 -11.93 -3.27
CA ASN A 23 -11.65 -12.56 -2.23
C ASN A 23 -12.23 -12.37 -0.84
N ASN A 24 -11.86 -13.26 0.08
CA ASN A 24 -12.15 -13.08 1.51
C ASN A 24 -11.10 -12.12 2.09
N VAL A 25 -11.49 -10.85 2.29
CA VAL A 25 -10.60 -9.79 2.74
C VAL A 25 -10.96 -9.34 4.15
N LEU A 26 -9.95 -9.20 5.01
CA LEU A 26 -10.03 -8.58 6.32
C LEU A 26 -9.17 -7.31 6.36
N LEU A 27 -9.80 -6.17 6.63
CA LEU A 27 -9.12 -4.91 6.89
C LEU A 27 -8.74 -4.80 8.38
N ILE A 28 -7.47 -4.56 8.67
CA ILE A 28 -7.02 -4.21 10.02
C ILE A 28 -6.64 -2.73 10.06
N GLY A 29 -7.25 -1.99 10.98
CA GLY A 29 -7.00 -0.56 11.14
C GLY A 29 -7.30 -0.07 12.55
N ARG A 30 -7.56 1.24 12.68
CA ARG A 30 -7.82 1.89 13.97
C ARG A 30 -9.19 2.56 13.97
N ASN A 31 -9.76 2.73 15.15
CA ASN A 31 -10.94 3.57 15.32
C ASN A 31 -10.58 5.05 15.15
N PRO A 32 -11.52 5.91 14.73
CA PRO A 32 -12.94 5.61 14.43
C PRO A 32 -13.24 5.00 13.06
N HIS A 33 -12.23 4.80 12.20
CA HIS A 33 -12.42 4.30 10.82
C HIS A 33 -13.08 2.92 10.77
N ILE A 34 -12.58 1.96 11.55
CA ILE A 34 -13.12 0.60 11.57
C ILE A 34 -14.56 0.58 12.06
N SER A 35 -14.89 1.31 13.14
CA SER A 35 -16.28 1.43 13.60
C SER A 35 -17.21 1.99 12.51
N ALA A 36 -16.76 2.99 11.75
CA ALA A 36 -17.53 3.56 10.65
C ALA A 36 -17.75 2.55 9.51
N ILE A 37 -16.72 1.77 9.15
CA ILE A 37 -16.83 0.70 8.14
C ILE A 37 -17.81 -0.38 8.60
N LYS A 38 -17.71 -0.84 9.85
CA LYS A 38 -18.64 -1.85 10.41
C LYS A 38 -20.09 -1.38 10.35
N LYS A 39 -20.34 -0.10 10.68
CA LYS A 39 -21.69 0.46 10.72
C LYS A 39 -22.28 0.70 9.33
N ASN A 40 -21.51 1.30 8.42
CA ASN A 40 -22.05 1.88 7.18
C ASN A 40 -21.50 1.25 5.89
N GLY A 41 -20.54 0.32 6.01
CA GLY A 41 -19.70 -0.10 4.88
C GLY A 41 -18.54 0.87 4.64
N LEU A 42 -17.58 0.43 3.83
CA LEU A 42 -16.48 1.23 3.33
C LEU A 42 -16.87 1.89 2.01
N LYS A 43 -16.89 3.22 1.99
CA LYS A 43 -17.21 4.02 0.81
C LYS A 43 -15.93 4.55 0.15
N ILE A 44 -15.75 4.24 -1.13
CA ILE A 44 -14.72 4.80 -2.01
C ILE A 44 -15.41 5.72 -3.02
N GLN A 45 -14.87 6.93 -3.22
CA GLN A 45 -15.42 7.94 -4.12
C GLN A 45 -14.35 8.51 -5.06
N GLY A 46 -14.74 9.05 -6.21
CA GLY A 46 -13.83 9.73 -7.15
C GLY A 46 -13.57 8.87 -8.38
N LYS A 47 -12.30 8.53 -8.63
CA LYS A 47 -11.90 7.67 -9.76
C LYS A 47 -12.48 6.25 -9.66
N THR A 48 -12.77 5.81 -8.44
CA THR A 48 -13.54 4.60 -8.18
C THR A 48 -14.71 4.96 -7.29
N ASN A 49 -15.90 4.43 -7.60
CA ASN A 49 -17.11 4.63 -6.82
C ASN A 49 -17.63 3.27 -6.36
N LEU A 50 -17.43 2.97 -5.08
CA LEU A 50 -17.79 1.69 -4.47
C LEU A 50 -18.32 1.93 -3.06
N ASN A 51 -19.29 1.13 -2.65
CA ASN A 51 -19.67 0.99 -1.25
C ASN A 51 -19.74 -0.50 -0.93
N VAL A 52 -18.85 -0.98 -0.06
CA VAL A 52 -18.72 -2.40 0.22
C VAL A 52 -18.83 -2.69 1.70
N LYS A 53 -19.58 -3.74 2.06
CA LYS A 53 -19.50 -4.33 3.39
C LYS A 53 -18.31 -5.27 3.40
N ILE A 54 -17.23 -4.83 4.06
CA ILE A 54 -15.97 -5.56 4.17
C ILE A 54 -15.72 -5.92 5.63
N ARG A 55 -15.21 -7.12 5.89
CA ARG A 55 -14.77 -7.50 7.24
C ARG A 55 -13.64 -6.57 7.65
N SER A 56 -13.75 -6.00 8.84
CA SER A 56 -12.79 -5.02 9.32
C SER A 56 -12.65 -5.11 10.82
N GLU A 57 -11.44 -5.13 11.36
CA GLU A 57 -11.18 -5.23 12.80
C GLU A 57 -10.16 -4.20 13.27
N SER A 58 -10.38 -3.69 14.49
CA SER A 58 -9.44 -2.76 15.15
C SER A 58 -8.45 -3.48 16.08
N SER A 59 -8.60 -4.80 16.21
CA SER A 59 -7.82 -5.66 17.10
C SER A 59 -7.47 -6.96 16.38
N LEU A 60 -6.22 -7.38 16.53
CA LEU A 60 -5.72 -8.64 15.98
C LEU A 60 -6.27 -9.88 16.69
N LYS A 61 -6.90 -9.72 17.87
CA LYS A 61 -7.54 -10.83 18.59
C LYS A 61 -8.69 -11.44 17.79
N ASN A 62 -9.33 -10.67 16.92
CA ASN A 62 -10.52 -11.05 16.16
C ASN A 62 -10.19 -11.61 14.75
N ILE A 63 -8.92 -11.88 14.46
CA ILE A 63 -8.53 -12.55 13.21
C ILE A 63 -8.93 -14.03 13.30
N SER A 64 -9.80 -14.47 12.40
CA SER A 64 -10.40 -15.82 12.39
C SER A 64 -9.80 -16.77 11.36
N PHE A 65 -8.81 -16.34 10.57
CA PHE A 65 -8.15 -17.16 9.55
C PHE A 65 -6.68 -16.79 9.40
N LEU A 66 -5.87 -17.72 8.89
CA LEU A 66 -4.51 -17.46 8.46
C LEU A 66 -4.53 -16.94 7.00
N PRO A 67 -3.89 -15.79 6.70
CA PRO A 67 -3.89 -15.23 5.36
C PRO A 67 -2.97 -16.01 4.41
N ASP A 68 -3.40 -16.18 3.16
CA ASP A 68 -2.51 -16.56 2.06
C ASP A 68 -1.62 -15.36 1.68
N LEU A 69 -2.18 -14.14 1.79
CA LEU A 69 -1.51 -12.88 1.48
C LEU A 69 -1.76 -11.85 2.60
N LEU A 70 -0.69 -11.36 3.21
CA LEU A 70 -0.70 -10.19 4.08
C LEU A 70 -0.16 -8.98 3.31
N ILE A 71 -0.99 -7.95 3.15
CA ILE A 71 -0.58 -6.68 2.53
C ILE A 71 -0.34 -5.64 3.63
N LEU A 72 0.87 -5.10 3.70
CA LEU A 72 1.25 -4.04 4.62
C LEU A 72 1.09 -2.67 3.95
N THR A 73 0.23 -1.85 4.55
CA THR A 73 -0.03 -0.46 4.15
C THR A 73 -0.07 0.49 5.35
N VAL A 74 0.53 0.09 6.48
CA VAL A 74 0.78 0.98 7.61
C VAL A 74 1.79 2.07 7.21
N LYS A 75 1.88 3.13 8.00
CA LYS A 75 2.93 4.14 7.81
C LYS A 75 4.31 3.51 8.08
N SER A 76 5.35 3.95 7.38
CA SER A 76 6.69 3.31 7.45
C SER A 76 7.28 3.27 8.87
N TYR A 77 7.02 4.30 9.67
CA TYR A 77 7.41 4.35 11.08
C TYR A 77 6.66 3.33 11.97
N ASP A 78 5.55 2.76 11.50
CA ASP A 78 4.78 1.73 12.19
C ASP A 78 5.13 0.30 11.70
N THR A 79 6.00 0.12 10.70
CA THR A 79 6.29 -1.17 10.05
C THR A 79 6.76 -2.25 11.03
N GLU A 80 7.77 -1.94 11.85
CA GLU A 80 8.35 -2.88 12.82
C GLU A 80 7.33 -3.29 13.89
N LYS A 81 6.59 -2.31 14.42
CA LYS A 81 5.50 -2.58 15.37
C LYS A 81 4.42 -3.46 14.74
N ALA A 82 4.03 -3.19 13.50
CA ALA A 82 3.02 -3.97 12.80
C ALA A 82 3.46 -5.43 12.61
N ILE A 83 4.69 -5.67 12.15
CA ILE A 83 5.14 -7.05 11.91
C ILE A 83 5.27 -7.85 13.20
N ILE A 84 5.79 -7.23 14.28
CA ILE A 84 5.85 -7.87 15.62
C ILE A 84 4.46 -8.30 16.10
N GLN A 85 3.45 -7.47 15.85
CA GLN A 85 2.08 -7.73 16.28
C GLN A 85 1.41 -8.86 15.47
N ILE A 86 1.61 -8.89 14.15
CA ILE A 86 0.88 -9.81 13.26
C ILE A 86 1.62 -11.12 12.99
N LYS A 87 2.92 -11.24 13.27
CA LYS A 87 3.70 -12.45 12.97
C LYS A 87 3.15 -13.73 13.61
N ARG A 88 2.41 -13.63 14.72
CA ARG A 88 1.72 -14.76 15.37
C ARG A 88 0.38 -15.14 14.73
N LYS A 89 -0.03 -14.43 13.67
CA LYS A 89 -1.32 -14.56 12.96
C LYS A 89 -1.12 -14.85 11.47
N ILE A 90 0.09 -15.26 11.09
CA ILE A 90 0.47 -15.68 9.73
C ILE A 90 1.07 -17.09 9.82
N SER A 91 0.99 -17.85 8.72
CA SER A 91 1.61 -19.17 8.61
C SER A 91 2.96 -19.09 7.91
N ASP A 92 3.62 -20.25 7.77
CA ASP A 92 4.84 -20.30 6.98
C ASP A 92 4.63 -20.06 5.49
N ASP A 93 3.42 -20.32 4.99
CA ASP A 93 3.04 -20.12 3.59
C ASP A 93 2.52 -18.71 3.28
N THR A 94 2.30 -17.87 4.31
CA THR A 94 1.79 -16.51 4.11
C THR A 94 2.81 -15.67 3.34
N ILE A 95 2.37 -15.14 2.19
CA ILE A 95 3.12 -14.16 1.43
C ILE A 95 2.95 -12.78 2.08
N ILE A 96 4.04 -12.06 2.26
CA ILE A 96 4.04 -10.68 2.78
C ILE A 96 4.28 -9.72 1.63
N LEU A 97 3.30 -8.88 1.31
CA LEU A 97 3.43 -7.81 0.32
C LEU A 97 3.54 -6.46 1.03
N SER A 98 4.67 -5.77 0.89
CA SER A 98 4.77 -4.36 1.32
C SER A 98 4.44 -3.43 0.18
N LEU A 99 3.48 -2.52 0.38
CA LEU A 99 3.11 -1.44 -0.56
C LEU A 99 3.37 -0.05 0.05
N GLN A 100 4.26 0.01 1.03
CA GLN A 100 4.50 1.21 1.83
C GLN A 100 5.45 2.17 1.09
N ASN A 101 5.32 3.46 1.38
CA ASN A 101 6.35 4.43 0.98
C ASN A 101 7.56 4.29 1.92
N GLY A 102 8.76 4.59 1.41
CA GLY A 102 10.01 4.57 2.17
C GLY A 102 10.94 3.44 1.73
N LEU A 103 12.22 3.60 2.05
CA LEU A 103 13.30 2.72 1.59
C LEU A 103 13.46 1.49 2.49
N ASP A 104 13.34 1.66 3.80
CA ASP A 104 13.82 0.68 4.79
C ASP A 104 12.75 -0.31 5.30
N ASN A 105 11.58 -0.34 4.65
CA ASN A 105 10.47 -1.19 5.09
C ASN A 105 10.82 -2.68 4.97
N ILE A 106 11.52 -3.06 3.90
CA ILE A 106 11.84 -4.46 3.61
C ILE A 106 12.85 -4.98 4.63
N GLU A 107 13.87 -4.19 4.96
CA GLU A 107 14.87 -4.49 5.98
C GLU A 107 14.21 -4.65 7.35
N ARG A 108 13.30 -3.73 7.71
CA ARG A 108 12.55 -3.81 8.98
C ARG A 108 11.67 -5.06 9.07
N ILE A 109 11.02 -5.46 7.98
CA ILE A 109 10.21 -6.69 7.96
C ILE A 109 11.11 -7.93 8.05
N SER A 110 12.24 -7.93 7.33
CA SER A 110 13.17 -9.06 7.22
C SER A 110 13.85 -9.42 8.55
N LYS A 111 13.91 -8.48 9.51
CA LYS A 111 14.34 -8.78 10.90
C LYS A 111 13.46 -9.81 11.62
N TYR A 112 12.21 -9.97 11.18
CA TYR A 112 11.23 -10.81 11.87
C TYR A 112 10.65 -11.93 11.01
N ILE A 113 10.75 -11.81 9.68
CA ILE A 113 10.19 -12.74 8.70
C ILE A 113 11.27 -13.08 7.69
N ASN A 114 11.34 -14.35 7.26
CA ASN A 114 12.21 -14.76 6.17
C ASN A 114 11.94 -13.92 4.91
N SER A 115 12.99 -13.28 4.37
CA SER A 115 12.93 -12.43 3.18
C SER A 115 12.39 -13.16 1.95
N GLU A 116 12.54 -14.48 1.87
CA GLU A 116 11.94 -15.31 0.82
C GLU A 116 10.42 -15.28 0.83
N LYS A 117 9.74 -14.80 1.88
CA LYS A 117 8.27 -14.63 1.92
C LYS A 117 7.82 -13.24 1.49
N ILE A 118 8.75 -12.32 1.30
CA ILE A 118 8.48 -10.91 1.08
C ILE A 118 8.45 -10.62 -0.41
N ILE A 119 7.35 -10.04 -0.86
CA ILE A 119 7.24 -9.34 -2.14
C ILE A 119 7.22 -7.85 -1.83
N ALA A 120 8.04 -7.11 -2.54
CA ALA A 120 8.09 -5.67 -2.45
C ALA A 120 7.20 -5.05 -3.51
N GLY A 121 6.70 -3.85 -3.25
CA GLY A 121 5.81 -3.19 -4.18
C GLY A 121 5.70 -1.69 -3.98
N ILE A 122 5.46 -1.00 -5.07
CA ILE A 122 5.13 0.40 -5.11
C ILE A 122 3.79 0.61 -5.79
N THR A 123 3.09 1.68 -5.42
CA THR A 123 1.85 2.06 -6.09
C THR A 123 1.81 3.56 -6.31
N THR A 124 1.29 3.96 -7.46
CA THR A 124 1.05 5.36 -7.84
C THR A 124 -0.42 5.74 -7.74
N GLN A 125 -1.24 4.91 -7.10
CA GLN A 125 -2.63 5.24 -6.79
C GLN A 125 -2.69 6.48 -5.89
N GLY A 126 -3.48 7.47 -6.30
CA GLY A 126 -3.78 8.65 -5.51
C GLY A 126 -4.92 8.37 -4.54
N ALA A 127 -4.68 8.52 -3.25
CA ALA A 127 -5.70 8.25 -2.24
C ALA A 127 -5.71 9.33 -1.16
N PHE A 128 -6.91 9.79 -0.80
CA PHE A 128 -7.11 10.76 0.25
C PHE A 128 -8.08 10.21 1.29
N PHE A 129 -7.64 10.18 2.55
CA PHE A 129 -8.46 9.79 3.68
C PHE A 129 -9.41 10.94 4.03
N SER A 130 -10.65 10.89 3.54
CA SER A 130 -11.56 12.03 3.69
C SER A 130 -12.14 12.11 5.10
N LYS A 131 -12.69 11.00 5.61
CA LYS A 131 -13.20 10.86 6.97
C LYS A 131 -13.40 9.37 7.29
N PRO A 132 -13.63 9.00 8.56
CA PRO A 132 -13.91 7.60 8.92
C PRO A 132 -14.98 6.95 8.03
N GLY A 133 -14.67 5.78 7.49
CA GLY A 133 -15.50 5.02 6.54
C GLY A 133 -15.51 5.53 5.10
N ILE A 134 -14.86 6.67 4.78
CA ILE A 134 -14.93 7.30 3.45
C ILE A 134 -13.55 7.70 2.94
N ILE A 135 -13.15 7.10 1.82
CA ILE A 135 -11.90 7.38 1.11
C ILE A 135 -12.19 7.98 -0.26
N LYS A 136 -11.41 8.98 -0.66
CA LYS A 136 -11.41 9.50 -2.02
C LYS A 136 -10.25 8.88 -2.81
N HIS A 137 -10.57 8.19 -3.89
CA HIS A 137 -9.62 7.74 -4.90
C HIS A 137 -9.38 8.90 -5.87
N THR A 138 -8.27 9.60 -5.69
CA THR A 138 -7.97 10.89 -6.36
C THR A 138 -7.20 10.72 -7.67
N GLY A 139 -6.48 9.63 -7.87
CA GLY A 139 -5.74 9.37 -9.10
C GLY A 139 -5.58 7.87 -9.35
N THR A 140 -5.78 7.44 -10.58
CA THR A 140 -5.50 6.07 -11.02
C THR A 140 -4.05 5.97 -11.42
N GLY A 141 -3.34 4.99 -10.86
CA GLY A 141 -1.96 4.72 -11.19
C GLY A 141 -1.67 3.23 -11.32
N ILE A 142 -0.42 2.92 -11.62
CA ILE A 142 0.09 1.55 -11.73
C ILE A 142 0.65 1.10 -10.38
N THR A 143 0.44 -0.17 -10.06
CA THR A 143 1.14 -0.87 -8.99
C THR A 143 2.25 -1.73 -9.61
N ILE A 144 3.44 -1.65 -9.05
CA ILE A 144 4.60 -2.41 -9.53
C ILE A 144 5.03 -3.30 -8.37
N ILE A 145 5.11 -4.61 -8.60
CA ILE A 145 5.54 -5.57 -7.58
C ILE A 145 6.63 -6.50 -8.12
N GLY A 146 7.54 -6.91 -7.24
CA GLY A 146 8.64 -7.80 -7.60
C GLY A 146 9.20 -8.58 -6.41
N GLU A 147 9.90 -9.66 -6.74
CA GLU A 147 10.64 -10.48 -5.79
C GLU A 147 11.96 -9.81 -5.45
N LEU A 148 12.44 -9.97 -4.20
CA LEU A 148 13.72 -9.39 -3.77
C LEU A 148 14.94 -10.00 -4.49
N ASN A 149 14.78 -11.19 -5.07
CA ASN A 149 15.80 -11.86 -5.87
C ASN A 149 15.63 -11.63 -7.38
N ASN A 150 14.77 -10.70 -7.79
CA ASN A 150 14.50 -10.31 -9.18
C ASN A 150 13.94 -11.43 -10.08
N LYS A 151 13.58 -12.58 -9.52
CA LYS A 151 12.98 -13.68 -10.29
C LYS A 151 11.48 -13.46 -10.47
N LYS A 152 10.96 -13.85 -11.64
CA LYS A 152 9.52 -13.94 -11.86
C LYS A 152 9.05 -15.30 -11.35
N THR A 153 8.30 -15.32 -10.25
CA THR A 153 7.80 -16.55 -9.62
C THR A 153 6.31 -16.75 -9.91
N LYS A 154 5.83 -18.00 -9.83
CA LYS A 154 4.41 -18.32 -9.98
C LYS A 154 3.52 -17.62 -8.95
N ARG A 155 4.00 -17.45 -7.70
CA ARG A 155 3.26 -16.74 -6.66
C ARG A 155 3.10 -15.24 -6.98
N LEU A 156 4.14 -14.62 -7.53
CA LEU A 156 4.12 -13.23 -7.95
C LEU A 156 3.13 -13.04 -9.10
N GLU A 157 3.20 -13.90 -10.12
CA GLU A 157 2.25 -13.89 -11.25
C GLU A 157 0.80 -14.07 -10.81
N ASN A 158 0.55 -14.96 -9.84
CA ASN A 158 -0.78 -15.14 -9.27
C ASN A 158 -1.30 -13.86 -8.60
N ILE A 159 -0.47 -13.14 -7.86
CA ILE A 159 -0.85 -11.87 -7.22
C ILE A 159 -1.11 -10.79 -8.27
N ILE A 160 -0.24 -10.65 -9.28
CA ILE A 160 -0.42 -9.71 -10.40
C ILE A 160 -1.76 -9.97 -11.09
N ASN A 161 -2.05 -11.21 -11.45
CA ASN A 161 -3.29 -11.59 -12.11
C ASN A 161 -4.52 -11.33 -11.22
N LEU A 162 -4.41 -11.60 -9.92
CA LEU A 162 -5.47 -11.35 -8.95
C LEU A 162 -5.77 -9.84 -8.82
N PHE A 163 -4.75 -9.00 -8.77
CA PHE A 163 -4.90 -7.54 -8.67
C PHE A 163 -5.53 -6.97 -9.96
N ASN A 164 -5.03 -7.39 -11.12
CA ASN A 164 -5.56 -6.96 -12.42
C ASN A 164 -7.05 -7.36 -12.60
N ARG A 165 -7.43 -8.58 -12.17
CA ARG A 165 -8.84 -9.04 -12.23
C ARG A 165 -9.82 -8.19 -11.41
N VAL A 166 -9.35 -7.50 -10.38
CA VAL A 166 -10.19 -6.61 -9.57
C VAL A 166 -10.05 -5.12 -9.93
N GLY A 167 -9.27 -4.82 -10.99
CA GLY A 167 -9.06 -3.48 -11.53
C GLY A 167 -7.89 -2.71 -10.91
N ILE A 168 -7.01 -3.38 -10.16
CA ILE A 168 -5.75 -2.77 -9.68
C ILE A 168 -4.69 -3.08 -10.73
N GLU A 169 -4.45 -2.15 -11.64
CA GLU A 169 -3.43 -2.30 -12.68
C GLU A 169 -2.07 -2.57 -12.02
N THR A 170 -1.54 -3.77 -12.28
CA THR A 170 -0.33 -4.28 -11.62
C THR A 170 0.60 -4.90 -12.64
N ILE A 171 1.88 -4.54 -12.57
CA ILE A 171 2.94 -5.06 -13.44
C ILE A 171 4.10 -5.64 -12.64
N PHE A 172 4.86 -6.51 -13.30
CA PHE A 172 6.07 -7.13 -12.77
C PHE A 172 7.24 -6.17 -12.84
N SER A 173 7.98 -6.05 -11.73
CA SER A 173 9.30 -5.42 -11.72
C SER A 173 10.42 -6.44 -11.91
N LYS A 174 11.37 -6.12 -12.79
CA LYS A 174 12.65 -6.84 -12.92
C LYS A 174 13.66 -6.48 -11.83
N ASP A 175 13.47 -5.34 -11.16
CA ASP A 175 14.32 -4.84 -10.08
C ASP A 175 13.48 -3.95 -9.15
N ILE A 176 12.82 -4.58 -8.19
CA ILE A 176 11.85 -3.89 -7.34
C ILE A 176 12.53 -2.93 -6.35
N LEU A 177 13.79 -3.20 -5.98
CA LEU A 177 14.55 -2.31 -5.11
C LEU A 177 14.90 -1.02 -5.87
N LYS A 178 15.30 -1.12 -7.14
CA LYS A 178 15.47 0.06 -8.01
C LYS A 178 14.19 0.88 -8.14
N ASP A 179 13.05 0.24 -8.35
CA ASP A 179 11.76 0.95 -8.45
C ASP A 179 11.37 1.66 -7.15
N ILE A 180 11.65 1.05 -6.00
CA ILE A 180 11.47 1.67 -4.68
C ILE A 180 12.35 2.91 -4.54
N TRP A 181 13.63 2.81 -4.93
CA TRP A 181 14.56 3.95 -4.93
C TRP A 181 14.08 5.09 -5.81
N ILE A 182 13.72 4.82 -7.08
CA ILE A 182 13.17 5.83 -8.00
C ILE A 182 11.96 6.52 -7.36
N LYS A 183 11.05 5.76 -6.75
CA LYS A 183 9.89 6.34 -6.09
C LYS A 183 10.24 7.11 -4.82
N ALA A 184 11.29 6.74 -4.11
CA ALA A 184 11.78 7.50 -2.96
C ALA A 184 12.33 8.86 -3.40
N ILE A 185 13.15 8.89 -4.46
CA ILE A 185 13.70 10.12 -5.08
C ILE A 185 12.58 11.07 -5.52
N ILE A 186 11.55 10.54 -6.18
CA ILE A 186 10.37 11.34 -6.57
C ILE A 186 9.66 11.92 -5.32
N ASN A 187 9.53 11.13 -4.26
CA ASN A 187 8.85 11.55 -3.04
C ASN A 187 9.66 12.51 -2.18
N SER A 188 10.99 12.40 -2.15
CA SER A 188 11.89 13.33 -1.45
C SER A 188 11.89 14.70 -2.11
N SER A 189 11.70 14.75 -3.43
CA SER A 189 11.63 15.99 -4.19
C SER A 189 10.24 16.63 -4.10
N ILE A 190 9.17 15.89 -4.35
CA ILE A 190 7.82 16.47 -4.45
C ILE A 190 7.19 16.78 -3.08
N ASN A 191 7.25 15.87 -2.12
CA ASN A 191 6.44 16.01 -0.90
C ASN A 191 6.90 17.14 0.03
N PRO A 192 8.21 17.35 0.27
CA PRO A 192 8.69 18.49 1.06
C PRO A 192 8.40 19.82 0.36
N LEU A 193 8.68 19.93 -0.96
CA LEU A 193 8.46 21.18 -1.70
C LEU A 193 6.98 21.58 -1.75
N THR A 194 6.08 20.65 -2.07
CA THR A 194 4.63 20.95 -2.05
C THR A 194 4.11 21.32 -0.66
N THR A 195 4.70 20.75 0.39
CA THR A 195 4.35 21.07 1.78
C THR A 195 4.86 22.46 2.18
N LEU A 196 6.12 22.77 1.88
CA LEU A 196 6.77 24.04 2.20
C LEU A 196 6.10 25.21 1.48
N PHE A 197 5.86 25.06 0.18
CA PHE A 197 5.27 26.10 -0.67
C PHE A 197 3.75 26.04 -0.73
N ARG A 198 3.11 25.08 -0.05
CA ARG A 198 1.66 24.89 0.00
C ARG A 198 1.00 24.89 -1.39
N CYS A 199 1.65 24.25 -2.35
CA CYS A 199 1.22 24.20 -3.74
C CYS A 199 0.83 22.78 -4.16
N LYS A 200 0.08 22.67 -5.27
CA LYS A 200 -0.25 21.37 -5.88
C LYS A 200 0.99 20.81 -6.56
N ASN A 201 1.16 19.48 -6.59
CA ASN A 201 2.31 18.81 -7.24
C ASN A 201 2.59 19.33 -8.65
N GLY A 202 1.55 19.44 -9.50
CA GLY A 202 1.71 19.92 -10.88
C GLY A 202 2.02 21.41 -11.03
N TYR A 203 2.10 22.17 -9.93
CA TYR A 203 2.57 23.55 -9.95
C TYR A 203 4.10 23.64 -9.85
N LEU A 204 4.78 22.65 -9.28
CA LEU A 204 6.24 22.65 -9.15
C LEU A 204 6.92 22.82 -10.51
N ILE A 205 6.49 22.07 -11.52
CA ILE A 205 7.01 22.13 -12.90
C ILE A 205 6.50 23.32 -13.73
N LYS A 206 5.66 24.18 -13.15
CA LYS A 206 5.14 25.38 -13.83
C LYS A 206 5.83 26.66 -13.38
N ASN A 207 6.65 26.56 -12.33
CA ASN A 207 7.41 27.66 -11.79
C ASN A 207 8.89 27.31 -11.95
N PRO A 208 9.66 28.03 -12.79
CA PRO A 208 11.05 27.68 -13.09
C PRO A 208 11.95 27.56 -11.85
N ILE A 209 11.68 28.34 -10.80
CA ILE A 209 12.44 28.26 -9.54
C ILE A 209 12.14 26.96 -8.81
N LEU A 210 10.87 26.56 -8.74
CA LEU A 210 10.46 25.33 -8.07
C LEU A 210 10.84 24.08 -8.87
N GLU A 211 10.85 24.18 -10.19
CA GLU A 211 11.33 23.14 -11.10
C GLU A 211 12.83 22.90 -10.90
N ASN A 212 13.63 23.96 -10.91
CA ASN A 212 15.07 23.86 -10.62
C ASN A 212 15.36 23.29 -9.22
N LEU A 213 14.58 23.66 -8.20
CA LEU A 213 14.70 23.05 -6.86
C LEU A 213 14.35 21.55 -6.86
N LEU A 214 13.37 21.14 -7.66
CA LEU A 214 13.01 19.73 -7.81
C LEU A 214 14.16 18.94 -8.45
N GLU A 215 14.78 19.50 -9.50
CA GLU A 215 15.95 18.89 -10.16
C GLU A 215 17.13 18.71 -9.19
N ILE A 216 17.49 19.74 -8.43
CA ILE A 216 18.59 19.67 -7.45
C ILE A 216 18.37 18.54 -6.43
N VAL A 217 17.15 18.41 -5.89
CA VAL A 217 16.85 17.35 -4.92
C VAL A 217 16.90 15.95 -5.58
N CYS A 218 16.44 15.84 -6.83
CA CYS A 218 16.51 14.59 -7.60
C CYS A 218 17.95 14.17 -7.91
N GLU A 219 18.84 15.11 -8.25
CA GLU A 219 20.24 14.83 -8.59
C GLU A 219 21.08 14.38 -7.39
N GLU A 220 20.79 14.93 -6.20
CA GLU A 220 21.48 14.56 -4.95
C GLU A 220 21.06 13.18 -4.40
N SER A 221 19.83 12.73 -4.70
CA SER A 221 19.23 11.53 -4.10
C SER A 221 19.70 10.22 -4.74
#